data_AF-A0AAV7KHT9-F1
#
_entry.id   AF-A0AAV7KHT9-F1
#
_cell.length_a   1.000
_cell.length_b   1.000
_cell.length_c   1.000
_cell.angle_alpha   90.00
_cell.angle_beta   90.00
_cell.angle_gamma   90.00
#
_symmetry.space_group_name_H-M   'P 1'
#
loop_
_entity.id
_entity.type
_entity.pdbx_description
1 polymer ?
#
loop_
_entity_poly.entity_id
_entity_poly.type
_entity_poly.pdbx_seq_one_letter_code
_entity_poly.pdbx_strand_id
1 'polypeptide(L)'
;MYIKIYRLQVRYCSGFRSTSKLLFLSCVCIWSLVCCHLYLSTCYYCNQERDQDETNWPLVIEHKGRWSPDRIYQSNKIPDLGIFLNSDMFLSQGKRLLWIKQRISRLSEDWERAFEDVKHKPYIQIDPMSVLVFPGLLSEYSPYNFAENAFKGGYLGELIQWSDLLAGLHILGHRVRIITQREYVLSLKNTTDEFDLVFTDYTGLKALESIEMFLQYKCKTRVLDVYGTEPRYNFRTADYNTLERYANWNLEDTKQFWTFYPDTPDNTFLGFVVPQSNTIPTRTVTNRNIAVVYGKLADSLYNQRHNVPLLQMVSEFFEVHSTFREGYTHLPDNIINHGFLKSNDFAMLLGRAKLFIGLGYPYDGPGPFEALAEGAIFLQHKFSPSRNRDNDKFFSVSEEYSH
;
A
#
# COMPACT_ATOMS: atom_id res chain seq x y z
N MET A 1 8.62 51.34 -5.62
CA MET A 1 8.74 49.99 -6.19
C MET A 1 7.49 49.23 -5.78
N TYR A 2 6.71 48.78 -6.76
CA TYR A 2 5.25 48.64 -6.67
C TYR A 2 4.79 47.34 -5.99
N ILE A 3 3.96 47.49 -4.96
CA ILE A 3 2.93 46.52 -4.58
C ILE A 3 1.62 47.03 -5.18
N LYS A 4 1.00 46.26 -6.07
CA LYS A 4 -0.39 46.46 -6.51
C LYS A 4 -1.22 45.32 -5.95
N ILE A 5 -1.98 45.61 -4.89
CA ILE A 5 -3.06 44.77 -4.40
C ILE A 5 -4.34 45.31 -5.05
N TYR A 6 -5.01 44.49 -5.86
CA TYR A 6 -6.35 44.80 -6.36
C TYR A 6 -7.37 44.39 -5.31
N ARG A 7 -8.07 45.39 -4.77
CA ARG A 7 -9.26 45.22 -3.93
C ARG A 7 -10.47 45.21 -4.88
N LEU A 8 -11.08 44.06 -5.10
CA LEU A 8 -12.37 43.96 -5.79
C LEU A 8 -13.45 44.52 -4.87
N GLN A 9 -13.83 45.77 -5.11
CA GLN A 9 -15.04 46.39 -4.56
C GLN A 9 -16.16 46.22 -5.59
N VAL A 10 -17.11 45.33 -5.32
CA VAL A 10 -18.37 45.29 -6.06
C VAL A 10 -19.27 46.41 -5.50
N ARG A 11 -19.35 47.53 -6.22
CA ARG A 11 -20.39 48.55 -5.98
C ARG A 11 -21.62 48.20 -6.83
N TYR A 12 -22.76 48.03 -6.18
CA TYR A 12 -24.06 47.99 -6.84
C TYR A 12 -24.36 49.36 -7.48
N CYS A 13 -24.63 49.38 -8.79
CA CYS A 13 -25.18 50.55 -9.48
C CYS A 13 -26.71 50.52 -9.40
N SER A 14 -27.29 51.49 -8.69
CA SER A 14 -28.73 51.77 -8.73
C SER A 14 -29.04 52.80 -9.80
N GLY A 15 -29.94 52.44 -10.72
CA GLY A 15 -30.80 53.37 -11.44
C GLY A 15 -30.52 53.52 -12.93
N PHE A 16 -31.37 52.93 -13.77
CA PHE A 16 -32.08 53.66 -14.82
C PHE A 16 -33.29 52.85 -15.34
N ARG A 17 -34.39 53.57 -15.56
CA ARG A 17 -35.71 53.08 -15.98
C ARG A 17 -35.72 52.61 -17.44
N SER A 18 -36.54 51.60 -17.71
CA SER A 18 -37.21 51.30 -18.99
C SER A 18 -36.34 50.96 -20.21
N THR A 19 -36.23 49.66 -20.53
CA THR A 19 -36.66 49.07 -21.82
C THR A 19 -36.62 47.54 -21.72
N SER A 20 -37.76 46.92 -22.02
CA SER A 20 -38.19 45.60 -21.53
C SER A 20 -37.63 44.37 -22.26
N LYS A 21 -36.35 44.36 -22.69
CA LYS A 21 -35.77 43.19 -23.38
C LYS A 21 -34.36 42.75 -22.97
N LEU A 22 -33.59 43.53 -22.18
CA LEU A 22 -32.24 43.13 -21.73
C LEU A 22 -32.19 42.49 -20.33
N LEU A 23 -33.23 42.67 -19.50
CA LEU A 23 -33.24 42.18 -18.10
C LEU A 23 -33.38 40.66 -17.97
N PHE A 24 -33.93 39.98 -18.99
CA PHE A 24 -34.10 38.53 -18.96
C PHE A 24 -32.77 37.79 -19.17
N LEU A 25 -31.89 38.30 -20.03
CA LEU A 25 -30.58 37.67 -20.31
C LEU A 25 -29.60 37.79 -19.14
N SER A 26 -29.58 38.92 -18.42
CA SER A 26 -28.68 39.10 -17.27
C SER A 26 -29.15 38.34 -16.02
N CYS A 27 -30.46 38.26 -15.76
CA CYS A 27 -30.99 37.45 -14.66
C CYS A 27 -30.78 35.95 -14.91
N VAL A 28 -30.94 35.47 -16.15
CA VAL A 28 -30.68 34.07 -16.50
C VAL A 28 -29.19 33.73 -16.36
N CYS A 29 -28.27 34.62 -16.74
CA CYS A 29 -26.83 34.38 -16.54
C CYS A 29 -26.41 34.38 -15.07
N ILE A 30 -26.96 35.26 -14.23
CA ILE A 30 -26.64 35.30 -12.79
C ILE A 30 -27.28 34.10 -12.08
N TRP A 31 -28.53 33.77 -12.36
CA TRP A 31 -29.15 32.55 -11.85
C TRP A 31 -28.44 31.29 -12.34
N SER A 32 -27.98 31.26 -13.59
CA SER A 32 -27.19 30.14 -14.12
C SER A 32 -25.84 30.02 -13.43
N LEU A 33 -25.16 31.14 -13.15
CA LEU A 33 -23.88 31.13 -12.42
C LEU A 33 -24.05 30.77 -10.94
N VAL A 34 -25.13 31.23 -10.28
CA VAL A 34 -25.44 30.86 -8.89
C VAL A 34 -25.88 29.40 -8.82
N CYS A 35 -26.72 28.92 -9.74
CA CYS A 35 -27.07 27.50 -9.84
C CYS A 35 -25.84 26.65 -10.17
N CYS A 36 -24.93 27.13 -11.02
CA CYS A 36 -23.68 26.45 -11.32
C CYS A 36 -22.77 26.42 -10.09
N HIS A 37 -22.66 27.53 -9.35
CA HIS A 37 -21.86 27.60 -8.14
C HIS A 37 -22.45 26.75 -7.01
N LEU A 38 -23.76 26.78 -6.81
CA LEU A 38 -24.48 25.90 -5.88
C LEU A 38 -24.28 24.44 -6.27
N TYR A 39 -24.50 24.08 -7.54
CA TYR A 39 -24.29 22.73 -8.05
C TYR A 39 -22.86 22.26 -7.86
N LEU A 40 -21.86 23.09 -8.20
CA LEU A 40 -20.45 22.77 -8.03
C LEU A 40 -20.05 22.72 -6.55
N SER A 41 -20.63 23.53 -5.67
CA SER A 41 -20.35 23.52 -4.22
C SER A 41 -20.99 22.31 -3.52
N THR A 42 -22.21 21.93 -3.93
CA THR A 42 -22.86 20.68 -3.49
C THR A 42 -22.14 19.45 -4.04
N CYS A 43 -21.45 19.58 -5.19
CA CYS A 43 -20.61 18.55 -5.79
C CYS A 43 -19.12 18.66 -5.42
N TYR A 44 -18.76 19.46 -4.41
CA TYR A 44 -17.38 19.65 -3.88
C TYR A 44 -16.32 20.29 -4.80
N TYR A 45 -16.71 20.84 -5.96
CA TYR A 45 -15.81 21.49 -6.92
C TYR A 45 -15.61 22.99 -6.69
N CYS A 46 -16.39 23.62 -5.82
CA CYS A 46 -16.23 25.02 -5.40
C CYS A 46 -16.19 25.12 -3.87
N ASN A 47 -15.61 26.21 -3.36
CA ASN A 47 -15.60 26.48 -1.91
C ASN A 47 -17.03 26.41 -1.37
N GLN A 48 -17.24 25.53 -0.39
CA GLN A 48 -18.47 25.55 0.38
C GLN A 48 -18.49 26.83 1.21
N GLU A 49 -19.29 27.81 0.78
CA GLU A 49 -19.62 28.94 1.64
C GLU A 49 -20.38 28.39 2.84
N ARG A 50 -19.81 28.58 4.04
CA ARG A 50 -20.47 28.26 5.31
C ARG A 50 -21.60 29.27 5.51
N ASP A 51 -22.77 28.98 4.97
CA ASP A 51 -24.00 29.62 5.43
C ASP A 51 -24.24 29.17 6.88
N GLN A 52 -24.22 30.13 7.81
CA GLN A 52 -24.32 29.90 9.26
C GLN A 52 -25.74 29.56 9.75
N ASP A 53 -26.66 29.18 8.86
CA ASP A 53 -28.03 28.78 9.22
C ASP A 53 -28.29 27.34 8.74
N GLU A 54 -27.73 26.35 9.43
CA GLU A 54 -28.09 24.93 9.29
C GLU A 54 -29.46 24.60 9.94
N THR A 55 -30.47 25.46 9.77
CA THR A 55 -31.84 25.10 10.13
C THR A 55 -32.81 25.49 9.01
N ASN A 56 -33.49 24.48 8.46
CA ASN A 56 -34.61 24.54 7.52
C ASN A 56 -34.37 24.73 6.01
N TRP A 57 -33.64 23.79 5.38
CA TRP A 57 -33.90 23.46 3.98
C TRP A 57 -34.30 21.98 3.81
N PRO A 58 -35.53 21.67 3.37
CA PRO A 58 -35.94 20.31 3.08
C PRO A 58 -35.56 19.98 1.65
N LEU A 59 -34.27 19.82 1.39
CA LEU A 59 -33.77 19.15 0.19
C LEU A 59 -32.79 18.06 0.63
N VAL A 60 -33.36 17.08 1.33
CA VAL A 60 -32.79 15.74 1.37
C VAL A 60 -32.81 15.24 -0.07
N ILE A 61 -31.69 15.34 -0.78
CA ILE A 61 -31.45 14.46 -1.92
C ILE A 61 -31.29 13.08 -1.29
N GLU A 62 -32.41 12.35 -1.19
CA GLU A 62 -32.36 10.91 -0.96
C GLU A 62 -31.55 10.32 -2.11
N HIS A 63 -30.29 9.99 -1.84
CA HIS A 63 -29.64 8.90 -2.54
C HIS A 63 -30.43 7.63 -2.21
N LYS A 64 -31.50 7.39 -2.96
CA LYS A 64 -32.24 6.13 -2.96
C LYS A 64 -31.28 5.03 -3.38
N GLY A 65 -30.74 4.34 -2.37
CA GLY A 65 -29.84 3.22 -2.57
C GLY A 65 -28.84 2.96 -1.45
N ARG A 66 -28.62 3.88 -0.50
CA ARG A 66 -27.75 3.57 0.65
C ARG A 66 -28.52 2.77 1.70
N TRP A 67 -28.17 1.49 1.74
CA TRP A 67 -28.49 0.51 2.77
C TRP A 67 -28.48 1.11 4.18
N SER A 68 -29.44 0.72 5.01
CA SER A 68 -29.48 1.16 6.40
C SER A 68 -28.24 0.65 7.15
N PRO A 69 -27.58 1.50 7.97
CA PRO A 69 -26.44 1.13 8.80
C PRO A 69 -26.75 0.02 9.84
N ASP A 70 -28.01 -0.38 10.00
CA ASP A 70 -28.53 -0.98 11.24
C ASP A 70 -28.34 -2.50 11.39
N ARG A 71 -27.38 -3.14 10.71
CA ARG A 71 -27.23 -4.61 10.87
C ARG A 71 -25.86 -5.19 11.19
N ILE A 72 -24.79 -4.40 11.24
CA ILE A 72 -23.46 -4.96 11.60
C ILE A 72 -22.78 -4.20 12.75
N TYR A 73 -23.06 -2.90 12.92
CA TYR A 73 -22.34 -2.07 13.91
C TYR A 73 -23.01 -1.91 15.27
N GLN A 74 -24.10 -2.63 15.54
CA GLN A 74 -24.70 -2.69 16.88
C GLN A 74 -24.04 -3.73 17.81
N SER A 75 -23.03 -4.48 17.35
CA SER A 75 -22.30 -5.35 18.26
C SER A 75 -20.95 -4.73 18.60
N ASN A 76 -20.72 -4.46 19.88
CA ASN A 76 -19.41 -4.30 20.53
C ASN A 76 -18.50 -5.54 20.37
N LYS A 77 -18.61 -6.32 19.27
CA LYS A 77 -17.83 -7.51 19.00
C LYS A 77 -16.64 -7.14 18.14
N ILE A 78 -15.46 -7.56 18.60
CA ILE A 78 -14.22 -7.55 17.83
C ILE A 78 -14.47 -8.32 16.52
N PRO A 79 -14.17 -7.73 15.34
CA PRO A 79 -14.22 -8.47 14.09
C PRO A 79 -13.21 -9.62 14.12
N ASP A 80 -13.73 -10.84 14.15
CA ASP A 80 -12.95 -12.08 14.22
C ASP A 80 -12.24 -12.34 12.88
N LEU A 81 -10.91 -12.28 12.88
CA LEU A 81 -10.09 -12.58 11.71
C LEU A 81 -10.18 -14.05 11.30
N GLY A 82 -10.42 -14.96 12.24
CA GLY A 82 -10.69 -16.37 11.97
C GLY A 82 -11.94 -16.58 11.13
N ILE A 83 -13.03 -15.84 11.38
CA ILE A 83 -14.24 -15.88 10.54
C ILE A 83 -13.91 -15.41 9.12
N PHE A 84 -13.18 -14.30 8.99
CA PHE A 84 -12.76 -13.76 7.69
C PHE A 84 -11.92 -14.76 6.88
N LEU A 85 -10.88 -15.32 7.49
CA LEU A 85 -9.95 -16.24 6.85
C LEU A 85 -10.56 -17.61 6.49
N ASN A 86 -11.71 -17.94 7.09
CA ASN A 86 -12.46 -19.17 6.83
C ASN A 86 -13.76 -18.94 6.04
N SER A 87 -14.01 -17.71 5.60
CA SER A 87 -15.15 -17.40 4.71
C SER A 87 -14.98 -18.03 3.33
N ASP A 88 -16.08 -18.38 2.67
CA ASP A 88 -16.08 -18.92 1.30
C ASP A 88 -15.38 -17.97 0.31
N MET A 89 -15.55 -16.65 0.50
CA MET A 89 -14.88 -15.63 -0.30
C MET A 89 -13.35 -15.75 -0.21
N PHE A 90 -12.80 -15.93 0.99
CA PHE A 90 -11.36 -16.04 1.19
C PHE A 90 -10.85 -17.41 0.70
N LEU A 91 -11.53 -18.49 1.12
CA LEU A 91 -11.13 -19.86 0.81
C LEU A 91 -11.19 -20.19 -0.69
N SER A 92 -12.16 -19.63 -1.41
CA SER A 92 -12.29 -19.81 -2.87
C SER A 92 -11.08 -19.30 -3.66
N GLN A 93 -10.27 -18.37 -3.11
CA GLN A 93 -9.04 -17.92 -3.77
C GLN A 93 -7.93 -19.01 -3.77
N GLY A 94 -8.09 -20.05 -2.95
CA GLY A 94 -7.25 -21.24 -2.94
C GLY A 94 -5.80 -20.96 -2.52
N LYS A 95 -4.86 -21.61 -3.20
CA LYS A 95 -3.42 -21.54 -2.86
C LYS A 95 -2.82 -20.14 -2.99
N ARG A 96 -3.46 -19.23 -3.76
CA ARG A 96 -2.97 -17.86 -4.01
C ARG A 96 -2.88 -17.03 -2.74
N LEU A 97 -3.84 -17.18 -1.83
CA LEU A 97 -3.86 -16.46 -0.56
C LEU A 97 -3.35 -17.29 0.62
N LEU A 98 -2.77 -18.48 0.40
CA LEU A 98 -2.37 -19.37 1.49
C LEU A 98 -1.32 -18.72 2.39
N TRP A 99 -0.32 -18.06 1.81
CA TRP A 99 0.72 -17.36 2.57
C TRP A 99 0.14 -16.19 3.38
N ILE A 100 -0.74 -15.40 2.75
CA ILE A 100 -1.46 -14.28 3.40
C ILE A 100 -2.30 -14.80 4.57
N LYS A 101 -3.05 -15.89 4.38
CA LYS A 101 -3.84 -16.55 5.44
C LYS A 101 -2.96 -16.94 6.63
N GLN A 102 -1.81 -17.56 6.38
CA GLN A 102 -0.90 -17.97 7.44
C GLN A 102 -0.34 -16.77 8.23
N ARG A 103 0.01 -15.68 7.54
CA ARG A 103 0.49 -14.45 8.20
C ARG A 103 -0.61 -13.80 9.04
N ILE A 104 -1.79 -13.54 8.47
CA ILE A 104 -2.90 -12.91 9.21
C ILE A 104 -3.30 -13.79 10.40
N SER A 105 -3.38 -15.11 10.21
CA SER A 105 -3.71 -16.02 11.32
C SER A 105 -2.68 -15.95 12.44
N ARG A 106 -1.38 -15.88 12.11
CA ARG A 106 -0.31 -15.76 13.12
C ARG A 106 -0.39 -14.44 13.89
N LEU A 107 -0.78 -13.35 13.25
CA LEU A 107 -0.84 -12.01 13.85
C LEU A 107 -2.23 -11.66 14.38
N SER A 108 -3.18 -12.60 14.39
CA SER A 108 -4.58 -12.32 14.71
C SER A 108 -4.76 -11.71 16.10
N GLU A 109 -4.13 -12.29 17.12
CA GLU A 109 -4.17 -11.76 18.49
C GLU A 109 -3.55 -10.36 18.61
N ASP A 110 -2.47 -10.07 17.88
CA ASP A 110 -1.83 -8.75 17.89
C ASP A 110 -2.75 -7.69 17.27
N TRP A 111 -3.38 -8.06 16.17
CA TRP A 111 -4.34 -7.23 15.45
C TRP A 111 -5.61 -6.94 16.27
N GLU A 112 -6.17 -7.95 16.94
CA GLU A 112 -7.34 -7.79 17.81
C GLU A 112 -7.02 -6.89 19.00
N ARG A 113 -5.87 -7.08 19.64
CA ARG A 113 -5.40 -6.19 20.72
C ARG A 113 -5.21 -4.75 20.23
N ALA A 114 -4.59 -4.56 19.07
CA ALA A 114 -4.40 -3.24 18.49
C ALA A 114 -5.73 -2.53 18.20
N PHE A 115 -6.74 -3.27 17.74
CA PHE A 115 -8.08 -2.73 17.53
C PHE A 115 -8.74 -2.27 18.84
N GLU A 116 -8.67 -3.10 19.89
CA GLU A 116 -9.20 -2.76 21.21
C GLU A 116 -8.59 -1.46 21.75
N ASP A 117 -7.30 -1.24 21.50
CA ASP A 117 -6.59 -0.02 21.93
C ASP A 117 -7.01 1.24 21.15
N VAL A 118 -7.48 1.11 19.91
CA VAL A 118 -7.82 2.27 19.04
C VAL A 118 -9.30 2.54 18.91
N LYS A 119 -10.18 1.55 19.09
CA LYS A 119 -11.62 1.68 18.81
C LYS A 119 -12.35 2.73 19.66
N HIS A 120 -11.82 3.07 20.82
CA HIS A 120 -12.39 4.08 21.73
C HIS A 120 -11.83 5.49 21.51
N LYS A 121 -10.90 5.66 20.56
CA LYS A 121 -10.28 6.96 20.32
C LYS A 121 -11.27 7.87 19.57
N PRO A 122 -11.48 9.13 20.02
CA PRO A 122 -12.57 9.98 19.54
C PRO A 122 -12.46 10.39 18.06
N TYR A 123 -11.25 10.30 17.49
CA TYR A 123 -10.97 10.62 16.08
C TYR A 123 -11.08 9.40 15.15
N ILE A 124 -11.36 8.21 15.70
CA ILE A 124 -11.61 7.01 14.91
C ILE A 124 -13.12 6.89 14.73
N GLN A 125 -13.62 7.48 13.63
CA GLN A 125 -14.98 7.25 13.14
C GLN A 125 -14.89 6.31 11.95
N ILE A 126 -15.53 5.15 12.08
CA ILE A 126 -15.47 4.09 11.07
C ILE A 126 -16.81 4.04 10.36
N ASP A 127 -16.84 4.54 9.12
CA ASP A 127 -17.96 4.34 8.21
C ASP A 127 -17.69 3.11 7.34
N PRO A 128 -18.52 2.06 7.41
CA PRO A 128 -18.27 0.83 6.66
C PRO A 128 -18.40 1.05 5.15
N MET A 129 -17.32 0.78 4.41
CA MET A 129 -17.25 0.85 2.96
C MET A 129 -17.30 -0.54 2.31
N SER A 130 -17.79 -0.60 1.08
CA SER A 130 -17.64 -1.73 0.16
C SER A 130 -16.28 -1.61 -0.55
N VAL A 131 -15.37 -2.54 -0.28
CA VAL A 131 -13.97 -2.45 -0.73
C VAL A 131 -13.62 -3.65 -1.60
N LEU A 132 -13.22 -3.39 -2.85
CA LEU A 132 -12.62 -4.40 -3.70
C LEU A 132 -11.11 -4.46 -3.43
N VAL A 133 -10.59 -5.66 -3.16
CA VAL A 133 -9.15 -5.90 -3.05
C VAL A 133 -8.75 -6.88 -4.14
N PHE A 134 -7.91 -6.40 -5.06
CA PHE A 134 -7.42 -7.17 -6.21
C PHE A 134 -5.88 -7.19 -6.23
N PRO A 135 -5.24 -8.14 -5.55
CA PRO A 135 -3.80 -8.37 -5.64
C PRO A 135 -3.46 -8.97 -7.01
N GLY A 136 -3.22 -8.12 -8.00
CA GLY A 136 -2.94 -8.53 -9.38
C GLY A 136 -1.71 -9.42 -9.49
N LEU A 137 -0.69 -9.20 -8.66
CA LEU A 137 0.52 -10.02 -8.59
C LEU A 137 0.25 -11.49 -8.19
N LEU A 138 -0.85 -11.75 -7.47
CA LEU A 138 -1.29 -13.10 -7.09
C LEU A 138 -2.28 -13.71 -8.09
N SER A 139 -2.67 -12.96 -9.11
CA SER A 139 -3.67 -13.38 -10.08
C SER A 139 -3.08 -14.11 -11.27
N GLU A 140 -3.96 -14.69 -12.11
CA GLU A 140 -3.57 -15.29 -13.40
C GLU A 140 -3.05 -14.28 -14.43
N TYR A 141 -3.22 -12.98 -14.18
CA TYR A 141 -2.64 -11.92 -15.00
C TYR A 141 -1.17 -11.67 -14.69
N SER A 142 -0.66 -12.19 -13.57
CA SER A 142 0.75 -12.09 -13.22
C SER A 142 1.55 -13.13 -14.01
N PRO A 143 2.62 -12.73 -14.73
CA PRO A 143 3.54 -13.69 -15.34
C PRO A 143 4.41 -14.39 -14.29
N TYR A 144 4.35 -13.95 -13.03
CA TYR A 144 5.19 -14.44 -11.94
C TYR A 144 4.38 -15.28 -10.95
N ASN A 145 4.94 -16.41 -10.54
CA ASN A 145 4.28 -17.32 -9.60
C ASN A 145 4.58 -16.92 -8.14
N PHE A 146 4.11 -15.72 -7.74
CA PHE A 146 4.34 -15.16 -6.39
C PHE A 146 3.86 -16.09 -5.28
N ALA A 147 2.66 -16.67 -5.42
CA ALA A 147 2.07 -17.55 -4.43
C ALA A 147 2.91 -18.79 -4.15
N GLU A 148 3.46 -19.43 -5.19
CA GLU A 148 4.32 -20.60 -5.04
C GLU A 148 5.70 -20.22 -4.48
N ASN A 149 6.27 -19.11 -4.98
CA ASN A 149 7.60 -18.66 -4.57
C ASN A 149 7.64 -18.13 -3.14
N ALA A 150 6.50 -17.74 -2.56
CA ALA A 150 6.40 -17.28 -1.18
C ALA A 150 6.97 -18.29 -0.16
N PHE A 151 6.78 -19.59 -0.42
CA PHE A 151 7.26 -20.68 0.44
C PHE A 151 8.66 -21.19 0.10
N LYS A 152 9.24 -20.68 -0.99
CA LYS A 152 10.57 -21.07 -1.44
C LYS A 152 11.61 -20.00 -1.14
N GLY A 153 11.22 -18.85 -0.58
CA GLY A 153 12.11 -17.72 -0.33
C GLY A 153 12.14 -16.72 -1.47
N GLY A 154 11.00 -16.47 -2.11
CA GLY A 154 10.81 -15.34 -3.02
C GLY A 154 10.70 -14.00 -2.28
N TYR A 155 10.28 -12.98 -3.02
CA TYR A 155 9.97 -11.65 -2.51
C TYR A 155 8.68 -11.72 -1.71
N LEU A 156 8.74 -11.18 -0.48
CA LEU A 156 7.64 -11.28 0.50
C LEU A 156 7.12 -9.90 0.91
N GLY A 157 7.77 -8.80 0.51
CA GLY A 157 7.40 -7.45 0.94
C GLY A 157 5.96 -7.11 0.53
N GLU A 158 5.61 -7.36 -0.72
CA GLU A 158 4.27 -7.13 -1.26
C GLU A 158 3.23 -7.99 -0.55
N LEU A 159 3.55 -9.27 -0.28
CA LEU A 159 2.62 -10.16 0.42
C LEU A 159 2.39 -9.74 1.87
N ILE A 160 3.42 -9.19 2.52
CA ILE A 160 3.32 -8.59 3.86
C ILE A 160 2.35 -7.42 3.81
N GLN A 161 2.55 -6.47 2.89
CA GLN A 161 1.69 -5.29 2.75
C GLN A 161 0.24 -5.68 2.42
N TRP A 162 0.02 -6.62 1.50
CA TRP A 162 -1.32 -7.14 1.20
C TRP A 162 -2.00 -7.81 2.38
N SER A 163 -1.24 -8.57 3.19
CA SER A 163 -1.78 -9.24 4.37
C SER A 163 -2.26 -8.24 5.40
N ASP A 164 -1.43 -7.24 5.67
CA ASP A 164 -1.66 -6.28 6.74
C ASP A 164 -2.77 -5.29 6.33
N LEU A 165 -2.86 -4.93 5.05
CA LEU A 165 -3.98 -4.19 4.48
C LEU A 165 -5.31 -4.97 4.63
N LEU A 166 -5.34 -6.24 4.25
CA LEU A 166 -6.55 -7.07 4.36
C LEU A 166 -7.02 -7.23 5.82
N ALA A 167 -6.08 -7.47 6.74
CA ALA A 167 -6.38 -7.57 8.17
C ALA A 167 -6.94 -6.25 8.70
N GLY A 168 -6.28 -5.13 8.39
CA GLY A 168 -6.72 -3.79 8.78
C GLY A 168 -8.12 -3.45 8.25
N LEU A 169 -8.39 -3.68 6.96
CA LEU A 169 -9.70 -3.42 6.37
C LEU A 169 -10.82 -4.23 7.03
N HIS A 170 -10.58 -5.51 7.30
CA HIS A 170 -11.57 -6.39 7.96
C HIS A 170 -11.82 -5.99 9.42
N ILE A 171 -10.76 -5.65 10.15
CA ILE A 171 -10.85 -5.22 11.56
C ILE A 171 -11.54 -3.88 11.71
N LEU A 172 -11.39 -2.99 10.73
CA LEU A 172 -12.19 -1.77 10.63
C LEU A 172 -13.62 -2.05 10.10
N GLY A 173 -14.03 -3.31 10.00
CA GLY A 173 -15.38 -3.73 9.64
C GLY A 173 -15.85 -3.29 8.25
N HIS A 174 -14.93 -3.08 7.31
CA HIS A 174 -15.27 -2.85 5.91
C HIS A 174 -15.74 -4.15 5.25
N ARG A 175 -16.60 -4.03 4.23
CA ARG A 175 -17.05 -5.17 3.42
C ARG A 175 -16.02 -5.44 2.34
N VAL A 176 -15.05 -6.27 2.66
CA VAL A 176 -13.97 -6.63 1.75
C VAL A 176 -14.44 -7.70 0.77
N ARG A 177 -14.23 -7.48 -0.54
CA ARG A 177 -14.31 -8.51 -1.58
C ARG A 177 -12.93 -8.73 -2.18
N ILE A 178 -12.44 -9.97 -2.12
CA ILE A 178 -11.14 -10.32 -2.70
C ILE A 178 -11.34 -11.02 -4.04
N ILE A 179 -10.61 -10.59 -5.06
CA ILE A 179 -10.57 -11.28 -6.36
C ILE A 179 -9.13 -11.54 -6.77
N THR A 180 -8.82 -12.78 -7.16
CA THR A 180 -7.53 -13.15 -7.76
C THR A 180 -7.68 -14.01 -9.01
N GLN A 181 -8.87 -14.56 -9.26
CA GLN A 181 -9.12 -15.42 -10.41
C GLN A 181 -9.61 -14.61 -11.60
N ARG A 182 -9.21 -15.02 -12.80
CA ARG A 182 -9.58 -14.34 -14.05
C ARG A 182 -11.10 -14.29 -14.24
N GLU A 183 -11.80 -15.37 -13.93
CA GLU A 183 -13.26 -15.43 -14.04
C GLU A 183 -13.96 -14.36 -13.21
N TYR A 184 -13.54 -14.16 -11.95
CA TYR A 184 -14.11 -13.13 -11.09
C TYR A 184 -13.77 -11.71 -11.56
N VAL A 185 -12.57 -11.49 -12.10
CA VAL A 185 -12.21 -10.20 -12.71
C VAL A 185 -13.13 -9.91 -13.91
N LEU A 186 -13.33 -10.88 -14.80
CA LEU A 186 -14.24 -10.73 -15.95
C LEU A 186 -15.69 -10.47 -15.53
N SER A 187 -16.13 -11.08 -14.42
CA SER A 187 -17.48 -10.87 -13.88
C SER A 187 -17.75 -9.42 -13.43
N LEU A 188 -16.72 -8.62 -13.19
CA LEU A 188 -16.87 -7.21 -12.81
C LEU A 188 -17.56 -6.36 -13.89
N LYS A 189 -17.47 -6.74 -15.17
CA LYS A 189 -18.22 -6.04 -16.25
C LYS A 189 -19.73 -6.18 -16.10
N ASN A 190 -20.17 -7.30 -15.55
CA ASN A 190 -21.57 -7.70 -15.51
C ASN A 190 -22.16 -7.59 -14.10
N THR A 191 -21.36 -7.17 -13.12
CA THR A 191 -21.86 -7.00 -11.76
C THR A 191 -22.56 -5.66 -11.61
N THR A 192 -23.62 -5.64 -10.80
CA THR A 192 -24.25 -4.42 -10.31
C THR A 192 -23.57 -3.90 -9.04
N ASP A 193 -22.56 -4.62 -8.54
CA ASP A 193 -21.83 -4.22 -7.34
C ASP A 193 -21.08 -2.92 -7.60
N GLU A 194 -21.32 -1.93 -6.75
CA GLU A 194 -20.52 -0.72 -6.69
C GLU A 194 -19.58 -0.80 -5.49
N PHE A 195 -18.29 -0.55 -5.74
CA PHE A 195 -17.29 -0.44 -4.68
C PHE A 195 -17.02 1.03 -4.38
N ASP A 196 -16.83 1.35 -3.10
CA ASP A 196 -16.42 2.66 -2.62
C ASP A 196 -14.91 2.87 -2.80
N LEU A 197 -14.14 1.80 -2.63
CA LEU A 197 -12.68 1.78 -2.79
C LEU A 197 -12.21 0.52 -3.53
N VAL A 198 -11.13 0.67 -4.30
CA VAL A 198 -10.46 -0.44 -4.99
C VAL A 198 -8.98 -0.43 -4.62
N PHE A 199 -8.47 -1.48 -3.98
CA PHE A 199 -7.04 -1.67 -3.79
C PHE A 199 -6.51 -2.63 -4.84
N THR A 200 -5.46 -2.23 -5.56
CA THR A 200 -4.81 -3.10 -6.55
C THR A 200 -3.33 -2.76 -6.71
N ASP A 201 -2.64 -3.45 -7.61
CA ASP A 201 -1.25 -3.17 -8.02
C ASP A 201 -1.20 -2.95 -9.54
N TYR A 202 -0.03 -2.68 -10.11
CA TYR A 202 0.12 -2.47 -11.56
C TYR A 202 -0.36 -3.63 -12.43
N THR A 203 -0.28 -4.87 -11.94
CA THR A 203 -0.78 -6.03 -12.68
C THR A 203 -2.30 -6.01 -12.69
N GLY A 204 -2.92 -5.68 -11.55
CA GLY A 204 -4.36 -5.56 -11.45
C GLY A 204 -4.91 -4.33 -12.19
N LEU A 205 -4.19 -3.21 -12.22
CA LEU A 205 -4.53 -2.06 -13.08
C LEU A 205 -4.61 -2.46 -14.55
N LYS A 206 -3.60 -3.16 -15.07
CA LYS A 206 -3.60 -3.68 -16.45
C LYS A 206 -4.78 -4.62 -16.70
N ALA A 207 -5.09 -5.48 -15.73
CA ALA A 207 -6.22 -6.38 -15.84
C ALA A 207 -7.56 -5.61 -15.88
N LEU A 208 -7.75 -4.62 -15.01
CA LEU A 208 -8.94 -3.76 -14.98
C LEU A 208 -9.07 -2.89 -16.25
N GLU A 209 -7.95 -2.40 -16.79
CA GLU A 209 -7.92 -1.67 -18.06
C GLU A 209 -8.33 -2.58 -19.23
N SER A 210 -7.84 -3.83 -19.25
CA SER A 210 -8.19 -4.82 -20.31
C SER A 210 -9.67 -5.20 -20.34
N ILE A 211 -10.39 -4.95 -19.24
CA ILE A 211 -11.83 -5.14 -19.13
C ILE A 211 -12.58 -3.80 -18.98
N GLU A 212 -11.97 -2.68 -19.35
CA GLU A 212 -12.60 -1.35 -19.38
C GLU A 212 -13.20 -0.88 -18.03
N MET A 213 -12.84 -1.53 -16.92
CA MET A 213 -13.32 -1.19 -15.57
C MET A 213 -12.43 -0.15 -14.89
N PHE A 214 -11.19 0.03 -15.36
CA PHE A 214 -10.24 0.98 -14.75
C PHE A 214 -10.80 2.40 -14.68
N LEU A 215 -11.37 2.91 -15.77
CA LEU A 215 -11.91 4.27 -15.82
C LEU A 215 -13.08 4.48 -14.84
N GLN A 216 -13.94 3.47 -14.67
CA GLN A 216 -15.06 3.53 -13.73
C GLN A 216 -14.58 3.69 -12.27
N TYR A 217 -13.48 3.03 -11.91
CA TYR A 217 -12.95 3.05 -10.55
C TYR A 217 -11.73 3.95 -10.37
N LYS A 218 -11.39 4.77 -11.37
CA LYS A 218 -10.12 5.50 -11.42
C LYS A 218 -9.86 6.32 -10.16
N CYS A 219 -10.81 7.15 -9.71
CA CYS A 219 -10.66 7.98 -8.50
C CYS A 219 -10.76 7.19 -7.18
N LYS A 220 -11.40 6.01 -7.22
CA LYS A 220 -11.59 5.11 -6.07
C LYS A 220 -10.41 4.14 -5.89
N THR A 221 -9.54 4.06 -6.89
CA THR A 221 -8.40 3.14 -6.87
C THR A 221 -7.29 3.64 -5.94
N ARG A 222 -6.69 2.72 -5.20
CA ARG A 222 -5.44 2.86 -4.46
C ARG A 222 -4.48 1.79 -4.98
N VAL A 223 -3.30 2.20 -5.41
CA VAL A 223 -2.33 1.36 -6.09
C VAL A 223 -1.18 1.08 -5.15
N LEU A 224 -1.01 -0.17 -4.72
CA LEU A 224 0.14 -0.58 -3.95
C LEU A 224 1.36 -0.58 -4.87
N ASP A 225 2.32 0.27 -4.52
CA ASP A 225 3.53 0.56 -5.29
C ASP A 225 4.70 0.70 -4.32
N VAL A 226 5.53 -0.33 -4.21
CA VAL A 226 6.57 -0.45 -3.17
C VAL A 226 7.49 0.79 -3.13
N TYR A 227 7.95 1.22 -4.30
CA TYR A 227 8.96 2.28 -4.47
C TYR A 227 8.37 3.66 -4.77
N GLY A 228 7.06 3.73 -5.04
CA GLY A 228 6.38 4.97 -5.35
C GLY A 228 6.54 5.44 -6.80
N THR A 229 5.69 6.41 -7.14
CA THR A 229 5.55 7.00 -8.47
C THR A 229 5.53 8.52 -8.35
N GLU A 230 6.59 9.15 -8.83
CA GLU A 230 6.66 10.61 -8.95
C GLU A 230 5.65 11.13 -10.00
N PRO A 231 5.14 12.37 -9.87
CA PRO A 231 4.15 12.94 -10.79
C PRO A 231 4.55 12.87 -12.27
N ARG A 232 5.83 13.06 -12.59
CA ARG A 232 6.35 12.99 -13.98
C ARG A 232 6.15 11.61 -14.64
N TYR A 233 6.02 10.56 -13.83
CA TYR A 233 5.81 9.19 -14.30
C TYR A 233 4.33 8.80 -14.34
N ASN A 234 3.47 9.46 -13.55
CA ASN A 234 2.02 9.20 -13.59
C ASN A 234 1.34 9.81 -14.83
N PHE A 235 1.66 11.08 -15.13
CA PHE A 235 0.98 11.83 -16.18
C PHE A 235 1.71 11.71 -17.52
N ARG A 236 0.96 11.38 -18.57
CA ARG A 236 1.46 11.47 -19.96
C ARG A 236 1.73 12.94 -20.27
N THR A 237 2.95 13.26 -20.64
CA THR A 237 3.32 14.60 -21.12
C THR A 237 3.86 14.51 -22.54
N ALA A 238 3.94 15.64 -23.24
CA ALA A 238 4.55 15.69 -24.58
C ALA A 238 6.02 15.25 -24.55
N ASP A 239 6.72 15.54 -23.45
CA ASP A 239 8.14 15.23 -23.23
C ASP A 239 8.36 13.84 -22.60
N TYR A 240 7.33 13.23 -22.04
CA TYR A 240 7.39 11.93 -21.38
C TYR A 240 6.15 11.08 -21.71
N ASN A 241 6.29 10.24 -22.74
CA ASN A 241 5.27 9.29 -23.20
C ASN A 241 5.91 7.91 -23.41
N THR A 242 6.29 7.28 -22.31
CA THR A 242 6.88 5.94 -22.29
C THR A 242 5.81 4.83 -22.37
N LEU A 243 6.18 3.67 -22.91
CA LEU A 243 5.35 2.44 -22.85
C LEU A 243 5.64 1.62 -21.58
N GLU A 244 6.33 2.23 -20.61
CA GLU A 244 6.63 1.64 -19.32
C GLU A 244 5.39 1.10 -18.62
N ARG A 245 5.48 -0.15 -18.15
CA ARG A 245 4.44 -0.82 -17.36
C ARG A 245 3.98 -0.02 -16.14
N TYR A 246 4.87 0.76 -15.55
CA TYR A 246 4.66 1.46 -14.28
C TYR A 246 4.29 2.94 -14.45
N ALA A 247 4.30 3.47 -15.68
CA ALA A 247 4.06 4.87 -15.96
C ALA A 247 2.72 5.10 -16.66
N ASN A 248 2.34 6.37 -16.81
CA ASN A 248 1.28 6.83 -17.71
C ASN A 248 -0.13 6.31 -17.39
N TRP A 249 -0.37 5.98 -16.12
CA TRP A 249 -1.68 5.60 -15.58
C TRP A 249 -2.64 6.78 -15.44
N ASN A 250 -2.10 8.01 -15.44
CA ASN A 250 -2.86 9.25 -15.32
C ASN A 250 -3.87 9.24 -14.17
N LEU A 251 -3.54 8.61 -13.03
CA LEU A 251 -4.38 8.69 -11.83
C LEU A 251 -4.64 10.15 -11.49
N GLU A 252 -5.82 10.45 -10.93
CA GLU A 252 -6.27 11.83 -10.69
C GLU A 252 -5.35 12.54 -9.69
N ASP A 253 -4.81 11.78 -8.74
CA ASP A 253 -3.88 12.26 -7.70
C ASP A 253 -2.77 11.22 -7.48
N THR A 254 -1.51 11.66 -7.36
CA THR A 254 -0.38 10.78 -7.00
C THR A 254 -0.50 10.22 -5.58
N LYS A 255 -1.36 10.79 -4.73
CA LYS A 255 -1.73 10.21 -3.43
C LYS A 255 -2.49 8.90 -3.54
N GLN A 256 -2.92 8.50 -4.74
CA GLN A 256 -3.48 7.19 -4.99
C GLN A 256 -2.43 6.07 -4.99
N PHE A 257 -1.14 6.35 -5.16
CA PHE A 257 -0.07 5.37 -4.99
C PHE A 257 0.28 5.21 -3.50
N TRP A 258 0.37 3.97 -3.05
CA TRP A 258 0.47 3.58 -1.65
C TRP A 258 1.77 2.80 -1.43
N THR A 259 2.73 3.44 -0.74
CA THR A 259 4.13 3.00 -0.69
C THR A 259 4.47 2.09 0.47
N PHE A 260 5.54 1.32 0.31
CA PHE A 260 6.06 0.43 1.36
C PHE A 260 6.85 1.20 2.43
N TYR A 261 7.54 2.29 2.04
CA TYR A 261 8.20 3.23 2.94
C TYR A 261 7.78 4.68 2.67
N PRO A 262 7.95 5.61 3.63
CA PRO A 262 7.61 7.02 3.45
C PRO A 262 8.73 7.78 2.74
N ASP A 263 9.22 7.26 1.62
CA ASP A 263 10.34 7.81 0.83
C ASP A 263 9.90 8.71 -0.33
N THR A 264 8.67 8.52 -0.83
CA THR A 264 8.10 9.30 -1.93
C THR A 264 6.99 10.23 -1.42
N PRO A 265 7.29 11.51 -1.15
CA PRO A 265 6.34 12.44 -0.49
C PRO A 265 5.14 12.80 -1.36
N ASP A 266 5.18 12.56 -2.67
CA ASP A 266 4.04 12.75 -3.59
C ASP A 266 2.97 11.67 -3.42
N ASN A 267 3.31 10.54 -2.81
CA ASN A 267 2.44 9.38 -2.62
C ASN A 267 1.91 9.30 -1.19
N THR A 268 1.12 8.28 -0.90
CA THR A 268 0.60 7.96 0.44
C THR A 268 1.41 6.83 1.04
N PHE A 269 1.88 6.97 2.27
CA PHE A 269 2.56 5.89 2.97
C PHE A 269 1.53 4.89 3.53
N LEU A 270 1.58 3.64 3.07
CA LEU A 270 0.80 2.54 3.62
C LEU A 270 1.60 1.78 4.68
N GLY A 271 2.84 1.39 4.35
CA GLY A 271 3.68 0.62 5.25
C GLY A 271 3.21 -0.82 5.46
N PHE A 272 3.58 -1.38 6.61
CA PHE A 272 3.30 -2.75 7.03
C PHE A 272 3.51 -2.91 8.54
N VAL A 273 3.09 -4.05 9.09
CA VAL A 273 3.29 -4.42 10.49
C VAL A 273 4.58 -5.24 10.63
N VAL A 274 5.43 -4.82 11.55
CA VAL A 274 6.63 -5.57 11.94
C VAL A 274 6.26 -6.46 13.12
N PRO A 275 6.22 -7.80 12.96
CA PRO A 275 5.92 -8.68 14.08
C PRO A 275 7.06 -8.64 15.10
N GLN A 276 6.70 -8.71 16.37
CA GLN A 276 7.65 -8.88 17.47
C GLN A 276 7.35 -10.21 18.16
N SER A 277 8.38 -10.97 18.50
CA SER A 277 8.19 -12.21 19.26
C SER A 277 7.63 -11.91 20.66
N ASN A 278 6.40 -12.36 20.94
CA ASN A 278 5.74 -12.20 22.25
C ASN A 278 6.50 -12.94 23.37
N THR A 279 7.24 -13.99 23.01
CA THR A 279 8.27 -14.55 23.87
C THR A 279 9.46 -13.64 23.79
N ILE A 280 9.58 -12.65 24.68
CA ILE A 280 10.90 -12.19 25.09
C ILE A 280 11.60 -13.49 25.49
N PRO A 281 12.57 -14.03 24.72
CA PRO A 281 13.41 -15.04 25.31
C PRO A 281 14.00 -14.28 26.48
N THR A 282 13.65 -14.64 27.73
CA THR A 282 14.42 -14.22 28.90
C THR A 282 15.84 -14.33 28.41
N ARG A 283 16.51 -13.18 28.22
CA ARG A 283 17.77 -13.10 27.50
C ARG A 283 18.68 -14.01 28.30
N THR A 284 18.72 -15.29 27.95
CA THR A 284 19.75 -16.20 28.38
C THR A 284 20.86 -15.57 27.62
N VAL A 285 21.59 -14.68 28.31
CA VAL A 285 22.63 -13.85 27.74
C VAL A 285 23.57 -14.86 27.11
N THR A 286 23.37 -15.12 25.82
CA THR A 286 24.24 -16.00 25.10
C THR A 286 25.48 -15.15 24.99
N ASN A 287 26.55 -15.57 25.67
CA ASN A 287 27.85 -14.90 25.55
C ASN A 287 28.41 -14.98 24.12
N ARG A 288 27.67 -15.58 23.17
CA ARG A 288 28.05 -15.69 21.77
C ARG A 288 27.74 -14.38 21.04
N ASN A 289 28.71 -13.91 20.31
CA ASN A 289 28.55 -12.82 19.37
C ASN A 289 27.98 -13.41 18.07
N ILE A 290 26.65 -13.43 17.92
CA ILE A 290 26.01 -13.93 16.70
C ILE A 290 25.75 -12.75 15.76
N ALA A 291 26.13 -12.91 14.49
CA ALA A 291 25.75 -12.03 13.41
C ALA A 291 24.95 -12.81 12.35
N VAL A 292 23.95 -12.19 11.75
CA VAL A 292 23.11 -12.80 10.71
C VAL A 292 23.19 -11.97 9.44
N VAL A 293 23.48 -12.60 8.31
CA VAL A 293 23.56 -11.92 7.00
C VAL A 293 22.16 -11.73 6.44
N TYR A 294 21.86 -10.51 6.00
CA TYR A 294 20.62 -10.20 5.31
C TYR A 294 20.71 -10.60 3.83
N GLY A 295 19.98 -11.65 3.47
CA GLY A 295 19.71 -11.98 2.09
C GLY A 295 19.51 -13.47 1.83
N LYS A 296 18.89 -13.80 0.70
CA LYS A 296 18.44 -15.16 0.37
C LYS A 296 19.17 -15.80 -0.80
N LEU A 297 19.83 -14.99 -1.64
CA LEU A 297 20.54 -15.41 -2.85
C LEU A 297 22.02 -15.13 -2.68
N ALA A 298 22.84 -16.17 -2.61
CA ALA A 298 24.27 -16.02 -2.38
C ALA A 298 24.95 -15.23 -3.53
N ASP A 299 24.65 -15.54 -4.78
CA ASP A 299 25.36 -14.96 -5.92
C ASP A 299 25.18 -13.43 -6.06
N SER A 300 24.00 -12.90 -5.77
CA SER A 300 23.77 -11.44 -5.84
C SER A 300 24.48 -10.68 -4.73
N LEU A 301 24.81 -11.36 -3.62
CA LEU A 301 25.39 -10.76 -2.43
C LEU A 301 26.91 -10.97 -2.37
N TYR A 302 27.41 -12.15 -2.70
CA TYR A 302 28.85 -12.46 -2.61
C TYR A 302 29.65 -12.07 -3.85
N ASN A 303 29.03 -11.91 -5.02
CA ASN A 303 29.74 -11.46 -6.22
C ASN A 303 30.14 -9.97 -6.16
N GLN A 304 29.67 -9.22 -5.16
CA GLN A 304 30.14 -7.87 -4.93
C GLN A 304 31.50 -7.90 -4.23
N ARG A 305 32.52 -7.32 -4.86
CA ARG A 305 33.93 -7.36 -4.43
C ARG A 305 34.19 -6.97 -2.97
N HIS A 306 33.30 -6.19 -2.36
CA HIS A 306 33.45 -5.67 -1.00
C HIS A 306 32.78 -6.53 0.07
N ASN A 307 31.87 -7.43 -0.30
CA ASN A 307 31.05 -8.17 0.68
C ASN A 307 31.83 -9.33 1.33
N VAL A 308 32.70 -10.01 0.58
CA VAL A 308 33.57 -11.07 1.15
C VAL A 308 34.55 -10.51 2.20
N PRO A 309 35.33 -9.44 1.92
CA PRO A 309 36.22 -8.85 2.94
C PRO A 309 35.48 -8.35 4.19
N LEU A 310 34.27 -7.78 4.03
CA LEU A 310 33.45 -7.35 5.15
C LEU A 310 33.08 -8.54 6.06
N LEU A 311 32.62 -9.64 5.46
CA LEU A 311 32.21 -10.82 6.22
C LEU A 311 33.39 -11.52 6.88
N GLN A 312 34.57 -11.52 6.24
CA GLN A 312 35.80 -12.00 6.86
C GLN A 312 36.15 -11.18 8.11
N MET A 313 36.13 -9.84 8.02
CA MET A 313 36.37 -8.97 9.16
C MET A 313 35.35 -9.17 10.29
N VAL A 314 34.06 -9.29 9.95
CA VAL A 314 33.02 -9.58 10.95
C VAL A 314 33.25 -10.93 11.64
N SER A 315 33.67 -11.95 10.87
CA SER A 315 33.89 -13.30 11.40
C SER A 315 35.02 -13.41 12.43
N GLU A 316 35.91 -12.42 12.51
CA GLU A 316 36.92 -12.33 13.57
C GLU A 316 36.29 -12.08 14.95
N PHE A 317 35.09 -11.48 14.98
CA PHE A 317 34.40 -11.06 16.21
C PHE A 317 33.06 -11.78 16.44
N PHE A 318 32.45 -12.33 15.40
CA PHE A 318 31.11 -12.94 15.42
C PHE A 318 31.08 -14.33 14.76
N GLU A 319 30.26 -15.22 15.31
CA GLU A 319 29.74 -16.40 14.60
C GLU A 319 28.76 -15.88 13.54
N VAL A 320 29.06 -16.07 12.25
CA VAL A 320 28.28 -15.52 11.14
C VAL A 320 27.29 -16.56 10.63
N HIS A 321 26.01 -16.22 10.66
CA HIS A 321 24.89 -17.06 10.24
C HIS A 321 24.27 -16.51 8.96
N SER A 322 23.66 -17.39 8.17
CA SER A 322 22.92 -17.02 6.96
C SER A 322 21.71 -17.91 6.74
N THR A 323 20.83 -17.47 5.83
CA THR A 323 19.61 -18.20 5.45
C THR A 323 19.50 -18.29 3.92
N PHE A 324 20.60 -18.60 3.25
CA PHE A 324 20.62 -18.75 1.79
C PHE A 324 19.93 -20.05 1.41
N ARG A 325 19.28 -20.08 0.25
CA ARG A 325 18.74 -21.34 -0.29
C ARG A 325 19.86 -22.39 -0.44
N GLU A 326 19.51 -23.68 -0.31
CA GLU A 326 20.47 -24.77 -0.49
C GLU A 326 20.99 -24.85 -1.94
N GLY A 327 22.22 -25.35 -2.13
CA GLY A 327 22.82 -25.57 -3.45
C GLY A 327 23.98 -24.65 -3.84
N TYR A 328 24.44 -23.76 -2.94
CA TYR A 328 25.58 -22.88 -3.21
C TYR A 328 26.89 -23.42 -2.64
N THR A 329 27.92 -23.49 -3.47
CA THR A 329 29.23 -24.12 -3.19
C THR A 329 30.35 -23.15 -2.84
N HIS A 330 30.07 -21.84 -2.77
CA HIS A 330 31.09 -20.79 -2.60
C HIS A 330 30.86 -19.90 -1.38
N LEU A 331 30.19 -20.41 -0.35
CA LEU A 331 30.14 -19.71 0.93
C LEU A 331 31.50 -19.85 1.62
N PRO A 332 32.05 -18.79 2.23
CA PRO A 332 33.21 -18.90 3.12
C PRO A 332 32.98 -19.98 4.18
N ASP A 333 33.98 -20.83 4.45
CA ASP A 333 33.89 -22.01 5.32
C ASP A 333 33.41 -21.68 6.77
N ASN A 334 33.55 -20.43 7.18
CA ASN A 334 33.21 -19.90 8.49
C ASN A 334 31.76 -19.38 8.62
N ILE A 335 30.92 -19.52 7.58
CA ILE A 335 29.52 -19.08 7.61
C ILE A 335 28.59 -20.28 7.85
N ILE A 336 27.77 -20.19 8.91
CA ILE A 336 26.77 -21.20 9.25
C ILE A 336 25.48 -20.90 8.46
N ASN A 337 25.22 -21.68 7.41
CA ASN A 337 23.99 -21.56 6.64
C ASN A 337 22.87 -22.43 7.24
N HIS A 338 21.72 -21.81 7.52
CA HIS A 338 20.53 -22.47 8.06
C HIS A 338 19.53 -22.88 6.98
N GLY A 339 19.83 -22.58 5.71
CA GLY A 339 18.88 -22.79 4.63
C GLY A 339 17.72 -21.78 4.69
N PHE A 340 16.63 -22.10 3.99
CA PHE A 340 15.41 -21.30 4.09
C PHE A 340 14.72 -21.53 5.44
N LEU A 341 14.63 -20.47 6.25
CA LEU A 341 13.90 -20.48 7.52
C LEU A 341 12.47 -19.97 7.37
N LYS A 342 11.53 -20.58 8.10
CA LYS A 342 10.18 -20.05 8.27
C LYS A 342 10.23 -18.82 9.18
N SER A 343 9.19 -17.98 9.14
CA SER A 343 9.20 -16.68 9.86
C SER A 343 9.49 -16.81 11.36
N ASN A 344 8.93 -17.81 12.05
CA ASN A 344 9.16 -17.97 13.49
C ASN A 344 10.61 -18.39 13.79
N ASP A 345 11.16 -19.33 13.02
CA ASP A 345 12.55 -19.78 13.16
C ASP A 345 13.53 -18.65 12.83
N PHE A 346 13.20 -17.84 11.83
CA PHE A 346 13.96 -16.64 11.47
C PHE A 346 13.93 -15.58 12.58
N ALA A 347 12.75 -15.29 13.15
CA ALA A 347 12.63 -14.40 14.30
C ALA A 347 13.41 -14.91 15.52
N MET A 348 13.39 -16.21 15.79
CA MET A 348 14.20 -16.82 16.86
C MET A 348 15.71 -16.69 16.62
N LEU A 349 16.15 -16.80 15.37
CA LEU A 349 17.54 -16.55 15.00
C LEU A 349 17.92 -15.08 15.22
N LEU A 350 17.05 -14.15 14.78
CA LEU A 350 17.23 -12.71 14.98
C LEU A 350 17.26 -12.32 16.46
N GLY A 351 16.38 -12.88 17.29
CA GLY A 351 16.36 -12.63 18.75
C GLY A 351 17.62 -13.13 19.49
N ARG A 352 18.44 -13.96 18.84
CA ARG A 352 19.77 -14.36 19.34
C ARG A 352 20.91 -13.54 18.73
N ALA A 353 20.67 -12.84 17.63
CA ALA A 353 21.66 -12.06 16.92
C ALA A 353 21.93 -10.72 17.62
N LYS A 354 23.18 -10.31 17.64
CA LYS A 354 23.57 -8.94 18.02
C LYS A 354 23.63 -8.02 16.80
N LEU A 355 23.99 -8.60 15.64
CA LEU A 355 24.21 -7.87 14.40
C LEU A 355 23.41 -8.51 13.26
N PHE A 356 22.74 -7.69 12.47
CA PHE A 356 22.10 -8.06 11.21
C PHE A 356 22.77 -7.29 10.07
N ILE A 357 23.32 -7.97 9.08
CA ILE A 357 24.28 -7.39 8.13
C ILE A 357 23.62 -7.19 6.77
N GLY A 358 23.38 -5.94 6.39
CA GLY A 358 22.94 -5.57 5.05
C GLY A 358 24.11 -5.54 4.07
N LEU A 359 24.03 -6.32 3.00
CA LEU A 359 25.06 -6.42 1.96
C LEU A 359 24.77 -5.56 0.71
N GLY A 360 23.83 -4.63 0.82
CA GLY A 360 23.41 -3.73 -0.26
C GLY A 360 22.28 -4.27 -1.16
N TYR A 361 21.79 -5.48 -0.92
CA TYR A 361 20.59 -6.04 -1.56
C TYR A 361 19.95 -7.09 -0.63
N PRO A 362 18.63 -7.33 -0.66
CA PRO A 362 17.60 -6.58 -1.40
C PRO A 362 17.40 -5.16 -0.86
N TYR A 363 16.98 -4.26 -1.76
CA TYR A 363 16.56 -2.91 -1.42
C TYR A 363 15.22 -2.95 -0.67
N ASP A 364 15.05 -2.04 0.29
CA ASP A 364 13.75 -1.71 0.90
C ASP A 364 12.88 -2.91 1.29
N GLY A 365 13.51 -3.96 1.80
CA GLY A 365 12.79 -5.10 2.36
C GLY A 365 12.47 -4.93 3.84
N PRO A 366 11.60 -5.78 4.41
CA PRO A 366 11.16 -5.71 5.80
C PRO A 366 12.18 -6.25 6.83
N GLY A 367 13.13 -7.08 6.38
CA GLY A 367 14.06 -7.81 7.25
C GLY A 367 14.84 -6.96 8.25
N PRO A 368 15.34 -5.76 7.89
CA PRO A 368 16.00 -4.87 8.85
C PRO A 368 15.11 -4.46 10.01
N PHE A 369 13.81 -4.22 9.77
CA PHE A 369 12.87 -3.87 10.83
C PHE A 369 12.52 -5.07 11.71
N GLU A 370 12.39 -6.26 11.14
CA GLU A 370 12.25 -7.50 11.92
C GLU A 370 13.47 -7.71 12.84
N ALA A 371 14.69 -7.48 12.34
CA ALA A 371 15.90 -7.58 13.15
C ALA A 371 15.95 -6.54 14.28
N LEU A 372 15.55 -5.29 14.00
CA LEU A 372 15.46 -4.23 15.00
C LEU A 372 14.41 -4.53 16.08
N ALA A 373 13.25 -5.09 15.69
CA ALA A 373 12.19 -5.47 16.61
C ALA A 373 12.63 -6.58 17.58
N GLU A 374 13.52 -7.47 17.13
CA GLU A 374 14.14 -8.52 17.94
C GLU A 374 15.40 -8.03 18.70
N GLY A 375 15.76 -6.75 18.57
CA GLY A 375 16.83 -6.11 19.33
C GLY A 375 18.24 -6.26 18.75
N ALA A 376 18.37 -6.70 17.50
CA ALA A 376 19.64 -6.73 16.78
C ALA A 376 19.96 -5.35 16.17
N ILE A 377 21.25 -5.03 16.06
CA ILE A 377 21.72 -3.83 15.36
C ILE A 377 21.78 -4.12 13.86
N PHE A 378 21.21 -3.25 13.02
CA PHE A 378 21.34 -3.37 11.57
C PHE A 378 22.56 -2.62 11.04
N LEU A 379 23.49 -3.33 10.40
CA LEU A 379 24.59 -2.73 9.65
C LEU A 379 24.13 -2.44 8.23
N GLN A 380 23.73 -1.19 7.99
CA GLN A 380 23.24 -0.74 6.69
C GLN A 380 24.39 -0.37 5.74
N HIS A 381 24.36 -0.94 4.54
CA HIS A 381 25.29 -0.57 3.48
C HIS A 381 25.01 0.86 2.99
N LYS A 382 26.05 1.70 2.91
CA LYS A 382 25.95 3.08 2.38
C LYS A 382 26.32 3.11 0.90
N PHE A 383 25.41 3.59 0.06
CA PHE A 383 25.69 3.83 -1.36
C PHE A 383 26.30 5.21 -1.61
N SER A 384 27.36 5.27 -2.41
CA SER A 384 27.97 6.51 -2.87
C SER A 384 28.52 6.30 -4.29
N PRO A 385 27.86 6.83 -5.33
CA PRO A 385 26.64 7.66 -5.29
C PRO A 385 25.40 6.87 -4.84
N SER A 386 24.33 7.59 -4.46
CA SER A 386 23.01 6.99 -4.22
C SER A 386 22.52 6.24 -5.47
N ARG A 387 21.87 5.09 -5.26
CA ARG A 387 21.31 4.28 -6.34
C ARG A 387 20.00 4.88 -6.85
N ASN A 388 19.82 4.91 -8.16
CA ASN A 388 18.62 5.39 -8.81
C ASN A 388 18.44 4.74 -10.20
N ARG A 389 17.36 5.12 -10.90
CA ARG A 389 17.01 4.60 -12.23
C ARG A 389 18.08 4.82 -13.31
N ASP A 390 18.96 5.81 -13.14
CA ASP A 390 20.00 6.16 -14.11
C ASP A 390 21.31 5.38 -13.89
N ASN A 391 21.55 4.85 -12.69
CA ASN A 391 22.86 4.28 -12.31
C ASN A 391 22.81 2.86 -11.71
N ASP A 392 21.61 2.27 -11.58
CA ASP A 392 21.42 0.91 -11.10
C ASP A 392 20.41 0.15 -11.98
N LYS A 393 20.78 -1.05 -12.42
CA LYS A 393 19.93 -1.88 -13.30
C LYS A 393 18.64 -2.30 -12.60
N PHE A 394 18.63 -2.47 -11.28
CA PHE A 394 17.43 -2.82 -10.54
C PHE A 394 16.35 -1.74 -10.64
N PHE A 395 16.75 -0.48 -10.47
CA PHE A 395 15.83 0.67 -10.60
C PHE A 395 15.60 1.07 -12.05
N SER A 396 16.40 0.54 -12.98
CA SER A 396 16.19 0.73 -14.41
C SER A 396 14.91 0.03 -14.86
N VAL A 397 14.28 0.61 -15.87
CA VAL A 397 12.97 0.24 -16.41
C VAL A 397 12.94 -1.16 -17.07
N SER A 398 14.08 -1.84 -17.23
CA SER A 398 14.13 -3.09 -17.99
C SER A 398 13.29 -4.19 -17.34
N GLU A 399 12.39 -4.80 -18.12
CA GLU A 399 11.47 -5.91 -17.77
C GLU A 399 12.14 -7.13 -17.13
N GLU A 400 13.47 -7.15 -17.10
CA GLU A 400 14.31 -8.29 -16.75
C GLU A 400 14.57 -8.42 -15.23
N TYR A 401 14.29 -7.39 -14.42
CA TYR A 401 14.60 -7.39 -12.97
C TYR A 401 13.48 -6.90 -12.06
N SER A 402 12.25 -6.72 -12.57
CA SER A 402 11.08 -6.49 -11.73
C SER A 402 10.68 -7.78 -11.03
N HIS A 403 11.33 -8.03 -9.90
CA HIS A 403 11.24 -9.20 -9.08
C HIS A 403 11.15 -8.80 -7.61
#